data_AF-A0A3C2BVC3-F1
#
_entry.id   AF-A0A3C2BVC3-F1
#
_cell.length_a   1.000
_cell.length_b   1.000
_cell.length_c   1.000
_cell.angle_alpha   90.00
_cell.angle_beta   90.00
_cell.angle_gamma   90.00
#
_symmetry.space_group_name_H-M   'P 1'
#
loop_
_entity.id
_entity.type
_entity.pdbx_description
1 polymer ?
#
loop_
_entity_poly.entity_id
_entity_poly.type
_entity_poly.pdbx_seq_one_letter_code
_entity_poly.pdbx_strand_id
1 'polypeptide(L)'
;MKSTTKNGAVAAAVLGTVILAGSAAAPALAENGQHGSDGQGEVSKHVLLISVDGMHQKDLDWFVKNHQSSALAGLVDHGTSYTNAQTPVPSDSFPGLVGQLTGGNPGTTGVYYDDTFNRALLPAGTTDCRNTAPGAEVAFTEGADKNPVALDAGQGLSGLPASILTMTGHPESLLDPAALPVDPASCTPVYPHQYLKVNTVFEVAKNAGMTTAWSDKHPAYEILNGPSGKGVDDLFTPEINSNAAAPFSGDWTKDNAATQQYDGYKVQAVLNEINSKDHSGTTSAAVPAIFGLNFQSVSTAQKLPTSDGMTGGYLSGGATPGPLVSKALDYIDASVGKLQSALESTGHSKDTTVILSAKHGQSPMDPAALTRVPDGAIIDGLNAAWKAGHPDAADLVAFSTDDDIMQLWLSDHSQEAAQFAKEYLTTHAADGNNITGAAKSVQSSGLSTVYA
;
A
#
# COMPACT_ATOMS: atom_id res chain seq x y z
N MET A 1 39.03 3.20 -66.71
CA MET A 1 38.13 3.09 -67.88
C MET A 1 37.18 1.94 -67.62
N LYS A 2 35.87 2.20 -67.44
CA LYS A 2 34.79 1.93 -68.43
C LYS A 2 34.83 0.45 -68.88
N SER A 3 33.81 -0.39 -68.79
CA SER A 3 32.36 -0.22 -68.60
C SER A 3 31.71 -1.63 -68.54
N THR A 4 30.68 -1.84 -67.71
CA THR A 4 29.36 -2.52 -67.95
C THR A 4 29.25 -3.75 -68.91
N THR A 5 28.44 -4.81 -68.75
CA THR A 5 27.14 -5.02 -68.06
C THR A 5 26.62 -6.48 -68.23
N LYS A 6 25.92 -6.98 -67.18
CA LYS A 6 24.61 -7.69 -67.11
C LYS A 6 24.36 -9.11 -67.69
N ASN A 7 23.89 -10.02 -66.80
CA ASN A 7 22.53 -10.64 -66.68
C ASN A 7 22.64 -11.88 -65.76
N GLY A 8 21.77 -12.27 -64.82
CA GLY A 8 20.46 -11.84 -64.31
C GLY A 8 19.74 -13.05 -63.64
N ALA A 9 18.87 -12.78 -62.65
CA ALA A 9 17.85 -13.64 -61.96
C ALA A 9 18.20 -14.12 -60.52
N VAL A 10 17.76 -13.42 -59.45
CA VAL A 10 16.47 -13.43 -58.71
C VAL A 10 16.38 -14.53 -57.62
N ALA A 11 16.30 -14.13 -56.34
CA ALA A 11 15.28 -14.61 -55.38
C ALA A 11 15.38 -13.90 -53.99
N ALA A 12 14.28 -13.26 -53.63
CA ALA A 12 13.67 -13.06 -52.31
C ALA A 12 14.47 -12.47 -51.12
N ALA A 13 14.03 -11.29 -50.69
CA ALA A 13 14.35 -10.67 -49.42
C ALA A 13 13.46 -11.24 -48.28
N VAL A 14 14.07 -11.50 -47.13
CA VAL A 14 13.39 -11.52 -45.81
C VAL A 14 14.28 -10.71 -44.86
N LEU A 15 13.83 -9.50 -44.52
CA LEU A 15 14.42 -8.67 -43.47
C LEU A 15 13.85 -9.16 -42.13
N GLY A 16 14.68 -9.88 -41.36
CA GLY A 16 14.43 -10.13 -39.95
C GLY A 16 15.02 -9.00 -39.10
N THR A 17 14.19 -8.07 -38.65
CA THR A 17 14.55 -7.12 -37.59
C THR A 17 14.42 -7.80 -36.23
N VAL A 18 15.56 -8.15 -35.63
CA VAL A 18 15.66 -8.47 -34.21
C VAL A 18 15.61 -7.15 -33.43
N ILE A 19 14.48 -6.87 -32.78
CA ILE A 19 14.40 -5.81 -31.78
C ILE A 19 14.80 -6.44 -30.44
N LEU A 20 16.07 -6.26 -30.07
CA LEU A 20 16.52 -6.43 -28.69
C LEU A 20 15.96 -5.25 -27.88
N ALA A 21 14.83 -5.45 -27.21
CA ALA A 21 14.33 -4.54 -26.19
C ALA A 21 15.24 -4.68 -24.95
N GLY A 22 16.34 -3.94 -24.92
CA GLY A 22 17.15 -3.77 -23.73
C GLY A 22 16.41 -2.84 -22.76
N SER A 23 16.00 -3.38 -21.61
CA SER A 23 15.49 -2.62 -20.47
C SER A 23 16.61 -1.73 -19.92
N ALA A 24 16.77 -0.54 -20.48
CA ALA A 24 17.57 0.50 -19.85
C ALA A 24 16.75 1.00 -18.64
N ALA A 25 17.06 0.50 -17.45
CA ALA A 25 16.76 1.20 -16.21
C ALA A 25 17.50 2.54 -16.29
N ALA A 26 16.79 3.60 -16.70
CA ALA A 26 17.31 4.94 -16.58
C ALA A 26 17.42 5.21 -15.06
N PRO A 27 18.62 5.46 -14.51
CA PRO A 27 18.68 6.04 -13.18
C PRO A 27 17.86 7.33 -13.23
N ALA A 28 16.96 7.52 -12.28
CA ALA A 28 16.39 8.83 -12.02
C ALA A 28 17.58 9.76 -11.74
N LEU A 29 18.00 10.50 -12.77
CA LEU A 29 18.90 11.62 -12.59
C LEU A 29 18.07 12.62 -11.80
N ALA A 30 18.29 12.67 -10.47
CA ALA A 30 18.02 13.88 -9.73
C ALA A 30 18.71 14.99 -10.52
N GLU A 31 17.91 15.86 -11.14
CA GLU A 31 18.44 17.02 -11.82
C GLU A 31 19.17 17.80 -10.74
N ASN A 32 20.51 17.77 -10.77
CA ASN A 32 21.32 18.69 -10.00
C ASN A 32 21.01 20.07 -10.55
N GLY A 33 19.92 20.65 -10.06
CA GLY A 33 19.66 22.07 -10.19
C GLY A 33 20.89 22.76 -9.66
N GLN A 34 21.70 23.31 -10.56
CA GLN A 34 22.72 24.29 -10.21
C GLN A 34 21.97 25.49 -9.65
N HIS A 35 21.66 25.45 -8.35
CA HIS A 35 21.31 26.63 -7.62
C HIS A 35 22.55 27.51 -7.60
N GLY A 36 22.46 28.58 -8.40
CA GLY A 36 23.34 29.73 -8.29
C GLY A 36 23.46 30.13 -6.82
N SER A 37 24.70 30.34 -6.41
CA SER A 37 25.12 30.64 -5.04
C SER A 37 24.72 32.04 -4.60
N ASP A 38 23.43 32.38 -4.61
CA ASP A 38 22.91 33.66 -4.12
C ASP A 38 21.57 33.46 -3.43
N GLY A 39 21.64 33.14 -2.13
CA GLY A 39 20.53 32.98 -1.22
C GLY A 39 20.71 31.74 -0.34
N GLN A 40 21.03 31.93 0.94
CA GLN A 40 20.96 30.87 1.94
C GLN A 40 19.49 30.44 2.10
N GLY A 41 19.01 29.56 1.21
CA GLY A 41 17.82 28.77 1.50
C GLY A 41 18.17 27.87 2.69
N GLU A 42 17.40 27.95 3.77
CA GLU A 42 17.59 27.04 4.89
C GLU A 42 17.49 25.59 4.38
N VAL A 43 18.51 24.79 4.68
CA VAL A 43 18.53 23.37 4.34
C VAL A 43 17.40 22.71 5.13
N SER A 44 16.46 22.07 4.44
CA SER A 44 15.39 21.29 5.08
C SER A 44 16.01 20.25 6.02
N LYS A 45 15.57 20.23 7.28
CA LYS A 45 16.02 19.31 8.32
C LYS A 45 15.04 18.17 8.55
N HIS A 46 13.78 18.39 8.18
CA HIS A 46 12.67 17.50 8.49
C HIS A 46 11.84 17.24 7.23
N VAL A 47 11.29 16.04 7.13
CA VAL A 47 10.28 15.67 6.14
C VAL A 47 9.05 15.17 6.87
N LEU A 48 7.92 15.85 6.65
CA LEU A 48 6.60 15.39 7.06
C LEU A 48 5.90 14.74 5.86
N LEU A 49 5.85 13.41 5.82
CA LEU A 49 5.14 12.65 4.80
C LEU A 49 3.70 12.36 5.25
N ILE A 50 2.73 12.84 4.47
CA ILE A 50 1.30 12.62 4.69
C ILE A 50 0.79 11.72 3.57
N SER A 51 0.50 10.47 3.87
CA SER A 51 -0.17 9.55 2.95
C SER A 51 -1.67 9.55 3.22
N VAL A 52 -2.49 9.65 2.18
CA VAL A 52 -3.95 9.52 2.27
C VAL A 52 -4.39 8.28 1.49
N ASP A 53 -4.71 7.20 2.21
CA ASP A 53 -5.16 5.93 1.64
C ASP A 53 -6.39 6.12 0.74
N GLY A 54 -6.31 5.60 -0.49
CA GLY A 54 -7.36 5.66 -1.50
C GLY A 54 -7.52 6.98 -2.25
N MET A 55 -6.82 8.05 -1.85
CA MET A 55 -7.01 9.37 -2.47
C MET A 55 -6.47 9.40 -3.91
N HIS A 56 -7.34 9.72 -4.87
CA HIS A 56 -6.92 9.96 -6.24
C HIS A 56 -6.45 11.40 -6.42
N GLN A 57 -5.61 11.63 -7.44
CA GLN A 57 -5.30 12.99 -7.87
C GLN A 57 -6.56 13.83 -8.17
N LYS A 58 -7.60 13.21 -8.75
CA LYS A 58 -8.87 13.88 -9.03
C LYS A 58 -9.62 14.34 -7.78
N ASP A 59 -9.47 13.62 -6.66
CA ASP A 59 -10.07 14.03 -5.38
C ASP A 59 -9.44 15.35 -4.91
N LEU A 60 -8.10 15.42 -4.96
CA LEU A 60 -7.34 16.61 -4.61
C LEU A 60 -7.64 17.78 -5.56
N ASP A 61 -7.64 17.54 -6.88
CA ASP A 61 -7.95 18.56 -7.90
C ASP A 61 -9.36 19.13 -7.70
N TRP A 62 -10.34 18.27 -7.42
CA TRP A 62 -11.70 18.70 -7.13
C TRP A 62 -11.76 19.51 -5.83
N PHE A 63 -11.10 19.04 -4.76
CA PHE A 63 -11.14 19.70 -3.46
C PHE A 63 -10.53 21.09 -3.52
N VAL A 64 -9.30 21.23 -4.05
CA VAL A 64 -8.60 22.52 -4.16
C VAL A 64 -9.42 23.53 -4.98
N LYS A 65 -10.02 23.08 -6.09
CA LYS A 65 -10.87 23.94 -6.93
C LYS A 65 -12.07 24.51 -6.17
N ASN A 66 -12.67 23.74 -5.26
CA ASN A 66 -13.87 24.12 -4.53
C ASN A 66 -13.56 24.75 -3.15
N HIS A 67 -12.34 24.59 -2.64
CA HIS A 67 -11.89 25.04 -1.32
C HIS A 67 -10.56 25.82 -1.43
N GLN A 68 -10.54 26.92 -2.18
CA GLN A 68 -9.32 27.65 -2.55
C GLN A 68 -8.52 28.24 -1.36
N SER A 69 -9.12 28.38 -0.18
CA SER A 69 -8.46 28.88 1.03
C SER A 69 -8.13 27.78 2.04
N SER A 70 -8.21 26.52 1.63
CA SER A 70 -7.98 25.34 2.48
C SER A 70 -6.49 25.05 2.68
N ALA A 71 -6.16 24.22 3.67
CA ALA A 71 -4.79 23.81 3.94
C ALA A 71 -4.18 23.00 2.77
N LEU A 72 -4.98 22.10 2.18
CA LEU A 72 -4.64 21.35 0.97
C LEU A 72 -4.43 22.26 -0.22
N ALA A 73 -5.29 23.26 -0.43
CA ALA A 73 -5.09 24.28 -1.47
C ALA A 73 -3.78 25.04 -1.23
N GLY A 74 -3.48 25.43 0.01
CA GLY A 74 -2.23 26.08 0.37
C GLY A 74 -0.99 25.24 0.03
N LEU A 75 -1.02 23.92 0.28
CA LEU A 75 0.07 23.02 -0.12
C LEU A 75 0.25 22.96 -1.64
N VAL A 76 -0.84 22.90 -2.40
CA VAL A 76 -0.79 22.82 -3.86
C VAL A 76 -0.34 24.14 -4.48
N ASP A 77 -0.90 25.26 -4.04
CA ASP A 77 -0.67 26.59 -4.62
C ASP A 77 0.73 27.16 -4.29
N HIS A 78 1.34 26.71 -3.19
CA HIS A 78 2.67 27.14 -2.75
C HIS A 78 3.75 26.05 -2.87
N GLY A 79 3.38 24.86 -3.32
CA GLY A 79 4.28 23.71 -3.45
C GLY A 79 4.62 23.36 -4.90
N THR A 80 5.04 22.10 -5.10
CA THR A 80 5.22 21.49 -6.42
C THR A 80 4.29 20.30 -6.53
N SER A 81 3.45 20.27 -7.57
CA SER A 81 2.52 19.16 -7.83
C SER A 81 3.05 18.25 -8.92
N TYR A 82 3.10 16.94 -8.64
CA TYR A 82 3.50 15.90 -9.59
C TYR A 82 2.25 15.20 -10.15
N THR A 83 1.77 15.66 -11.30
CA THR A 83 0.49 15.23 -11.91
C THR A 83 0.54 13.91 -12.67
N ASN A 84 1.68 13.20 -12.61
CA ASN A 84 1.90 11.93 -13.30
C ASN A 84 2.62 10.92 -12.39
N ALA A 85 2.59 11.13 -11.08
CA ALA A 85 3.04 10.14 -10.12
C ALA A 85 2.15 8.88 -10.22
N GLN A 86 2.76 7.70 -10.14
CA GLN A 86 2.07 6.42 -10.21
C GLN A 86 2.51 5.55 -9.04
N THR A 87 1.57 4.76 -8.52
CA THR A 87 1.87 3.72 -7.54
C THR A 87 2.47 2.51 -8.23
N PRO A 88 3.13 1.60 -7.47
CA PRO A 88 3.52 0.32 -8.02
C PRO A 88 2.33 -0.46 -8.60
N VAL A 89 2.63 -1.45 -9.43
CA VAL A 89 1.68 -2.50 -9.84
C VAL A 89 2.15 -3.81 -9.20
N PRO A 90 1.33 -4.48 -8.37
CA PRO A 90 -0.01 -4.04 -7.94
C PRO A 90 -0.02 -2.77 -7.09
N SER A 91 -1.11 -2.01 -7.20
CA SER A 91 -1.40 -0.89 -6.32
C SER A 91 -2.22 -1.39 -5.15
N ASP A 92 -1.68 -1.27 -3.95
CA ASP A 92 -2.40 -1.50 -2.70
C ASP A 92 -1.67 -0.74 -1.57
N SER A 93 -2.31 -0.66 -0.40
CA SER A 93 -1.78 -0.17 0.86
C SER A 93 -0.34 -0.59 1.12
N PHE A 94 -0.07 -1.89 1.19
CA PHE A 94 1.24 -2.40 1.61
C PHE A 94 2.35 -2.15 0.57
N PRO A 95 2.22 -2.60 -0.70
CA PRO A 95 3.25 -2.36 -1.72
C PRO A 95 3.41 -0.88 -2.06
N GLY A 96 2.32 -0.09 -1.99
CA GLY A 96 2.32 1.33 -2.29
C GLY A 96 3.11 2.16 -1.29
N LEU A 97 3.02 1.84 0.00
CA LEU A 97 3.82 2.52 1.02
C LEU A 97 5.27 2.04 1.02
N VAL A 98 5.49 0.72 0.93
CA VAL A 98 6.84 0.15 0.81
C VAL A 98 7.58 0.75 -0.38
N GLY A 99 6.91 0.93 -1.52
CA GLY A 99 7.51 1.56 -2.70
C GLY A 99 7.92 3.01 -2.46
N GLN A 100 7.07 3.81 -1.80
CA GLN A 100 7.38 5.20 -1.46
C GLN A 100 8.59 5.33 -0.52
N LEU A 101 8.72 4.42 0.46
CA LEU A 101 9.73 4.50 1.51
C LEU A 101 11.01 3.72 1.22
N THR A 102 11.09 3.04 0.07
CA THR A 102 12.31 2.33 -0.38
C THR A 102 12.79 2.81 -1.76
N GLY A 103 11.92 3.43 -2.55
CA GLY A 103 12.15 3.70 -3.98
C GLY A 103 12.09 2.43 -4.86
N GLY A 104 11.73 1.28 -4.29
CA GLY A 104 11.62 0.00 -4.99
C GLY A 104 10.20 -0.28 -5.51
N ASN A 105 10.10 -1.20 -6.46
CA ASN A 105 8.83 -1.83 -6.86
C ASN A 105 8.74 -3.26 -6.27
N PRO A 106 7.56 -3.92 -6.29
CA PRO A 106 7.38 -5.28 -5.76
C PRO A 106 8.43 -6.31 -6.18
N GLY A 107 8.90 -6.24 -7.44
CA GLY A 107 9.95 -7.14 -7.94
C GLY A 107 11.31 -6.95 -7.24
N THR A 108 11.61 -5.72 -6.79
CA THR A 108 12.84 -5.40 -6.04
C THR A 108 12.67 -5.51 -4.52
N THR A 109 11.52 -5.08 -3.99
CA THR A 109 11.26 -5.11 -2.54
C THR A 109 10.94 -6.51 -2.05
N GLY A 110 10.40 -7.36 -2.94
CA GLY A 110 9.86 -8.68 -2.61
C GLY A 110 8.44 -8.64 -2.08
N VAL A 111 7.82 -7.46 -1.97
CA VAL A 111 6.50 -7.25 -1.36
C VAL A 111 5.50 -6.91 -2.45
N TYR A 112 4.64 -7.87 -2.77
CA TYR A 112 3.55 -7.67 -3.74
C TYR A 112 2.26 -7.24 -3.06
N TYR A 113 1.93 -7.82 -1.91
CA TYR A 113 0.81 -7.47 -1.03
C TYR A 113 1.24 -7.68 0.43
N ASP A 114 0.38 -7.31 1.37
CA ASP A 114 0.46 -7.74 2.78
C ASP A 114 0.17 -9.24 2.93
N ASP A 115 -0.71 -9.80 2.11
CA ASP A 115 -0.92 -11.24 2.00
C ASP A 115 -0.36 -11.81 0.69
N THR A 116 0.61 -12.73 0.79
CA THR A 116 1.32 -13.31 -0.36
C THR A 116 1.68 -14.77 -0.14
N PHE A 117 2.25 -15.43 -1.14
CA PHE A 117 2.80 -16.78 -0.99
C PHE A 117 4.30 -16.84 -1.28
N ASN A 118 5.05 -17.48 -0.37
CA ASN A 118 6.48 -17.68 -0.49
C ASN A 118 6.84 -19.17 -0.47
N ARG A 119 7.43 -19.62 -1.58
CA ARG A 119 7.83 -21.02 -1.81
C ARG A 119 9.07 -21.45 -1.04
N ALA A 120 9.84 -20.50 -0.49
CA ALA A 120 11.04 -20.78 0.26
C ALA A 120 10.81 -20.83 1.77
N LEU A 121 9.66 -20.33 2.25
CA LEU A 121 9.31 -20.33 3.67
C LEU A 121 8.45 -21.55 4.03
N LEU A 122 8.41 -21.85 5.32
CA LEU A 122 7.57 -22.89 5.89
C LEU A 122 6.30 -22.27 6.50
N PRO A 123 5.17 -22.99 6.52
CA PRO A 123 3.92 -22.48 7.09
C PRO A 123 4.07 -21.98 8.53
N ALA A 124 3.23 -21.01 8.90
CA ALA A 124 3.16 -20.50 10.25
C ALA A 124 2.99 -21.62 11.30
N GLY A 125 3.62 -21.46 12.45
CA GLY A 125 3.63 -22.46 13.53
C GLY A 125 4.50 -23.70 13.27
N THR A 126 5.25 -23.76 12.18
CA THR A 126 6.16 -24.90 11.90
C THR A 126 7.26 -25.01 12.97
N THR A 127 7.38 -26.20 13.57
CA THR A 127 8.44 -26.54 14.54
C THR A 127 9.35 -27.67 14.08
N ASP A 128 8.91 -28.51 13.13
CA ASP A 128 9.72 -29.57 12.49
C ASP A 128 10.23 -29.12 11.11
N CYS A 129 11.11 -28.12 11.09
CA CYS A 129 11.54 -27.47 9.85
C CYS A 129 12.28 -28.39 8.87
N ARG A 130 12.81 -29.52 9.34
CA ARG A 130 13.53 -30.47 8.49
C ARG A 130 12.59 -31.33 7.63
N ASN A 131 11.40 -31.62 8.14
CA ASN A 131 10.47 -32.56 7.50
C ASN A 131 9.25 -31.86 6.89
N THR A 132 9.05 -30.57 7.16
CA THR A 132 8.00 -29.76 6.53
C THR A 132 8.41 -29.32 5.13
N ALA A 133 7.50 -29.48 4.16
CA ALA A 133 7.71 -29.00 2.80
C ALA A 133 7.60 -27.46 2.72
N PRO A 134 8.48 -26.78 1.97
CA PRO A 134 8.37 -25.34 1.70
C PRO A 134 7.14 -24.96 0.86
N GLY A 135 6.69 -23.71 1.05
CA GLY A 135 5.44 -23.19 0.51
C GLY A 135 4.56 -22.70 1.64
N ALA A 136 4.52 -21.39 1.85
CA ALA A 136 3.77 -20.78 2.93
C ALA A 136 3.06 -19.51 2.45
N GLU A 137 1.83 -19.34 2.92
CA GLU A 137 1.22 -18.03 3.03
C GLU A 137 2.09 -17.13 3.93
N VAL A 138 2.23 -15.88 3.51
CA VAL A 138 2.93 -14.80 4.20
C VAL A 138 1.89 -13.71 4.37
N ALA A 139 1.13 -13.81 5.45
CA ALA A 139 0.06 -12.89 5.80
C ALA A 139 0.55 -11.88 6.84
N PHE A 140 0.99 -10.71 6.38
CA PHE A 140 1.33 -9.54 7.18
C PHE A 140 0.12 -8.60 7.33
N THR A 141 -1.02 -9.20 7.65
CA THR A 141 -2.33 -8.54 7.85
C THR A 141 -2.60 -8.35 9.35
N GLU A 142 -3.81 -7.92 9.72
CA GLU A 142 -4.27 -7.89 11.12
C GLU A 142 -4.16 -9.27 11.79
N GLY A 143 -4.27 -10.36 11.01
CA GLY A 143 -4.20 -11.73 11.51
C GLY A 143 -2.85 -12.08 12.16
N ALA A 144 -1.80 -11.29 11.90
CA ALA A 144 -0.48 -11.45 12.51
C ALA A 144 -0.38 -10.85 13.92
N ASP A 145 -1.38 -10.08 14.37
CA ASP A 145 -1.39 -9.46 15.69
C ASP A 145 -1.61 -10.47 16.81
N LYS A 146 -1.05 -10.19 18.00
CA LYS A 146 -1.38 -10.95 19.22
C LYS A 146 -2.86 -10.90 19.55
N ASN A 147 -3.53 -9.80 19.21
CA ASN A 147 -4.97 -9.68 19.34
C ASN A 147 -5.56 -8.74 18.27
N PRO A 148 -6.00 -9.26 17.11
CA PRO A 148 -6.51 -8.45 16.00
C PRO A 148 -7.79 -7.67 16.35
N VAL A 149 -8.50 -8.07 17.41
CA VAL A 149 -9.76 -7.43 17.80
C VAL A 149 -9.59 -6.33 18.86
N ALA A 150 -8.36 -6.04 19.29
CA ALA A 150 -8.03 -4.99 20.25
C ALA A 150 -7.24 -3.84 19.59
N LEU A 151 -7.60 -2.59 19.88
CA LEU A 151 -6.99 -1.40 19.26
C LEU A 151 -5.48 -1.30 19.48
N ASP A 152 -4.98 -1.86 20.57
CA ASP A 152 -3.56 -1.91 20.93
C ASP A 152 -2.86 -3.21 20.49
N ALA A 153 -3.48 -3.96 19.56
CA ALA A 153 -2.98 -5.22 19.01
C ALA A 153 -2.61 -6.29 20.05
N GLY A 154 -3.16 -6.20 21.27
CA GLY A 154 -2.88 -7.14 22.35
C GLY A 154 -1.75 -6.70 23.30
N GLN A 155 -1.35 -5.42 23.28
CA GLN A 155 -0.44 -4.87 24.30
C GLN A 155 -1.00 -4.98 25.73
N GLY A 156 -2.33 -4.92 25.90
CA GLY A 156 -3.01 -5.04 27.18
C GLY A 156 -3.23 -3.71 27.90
N LEU A 157 -3.34 -2.61 27.16
CA LEU A 157 -3.64 -1.28 27.70
C LEU A 157 -5.02 -1.24 28.35
N SER A 158 -5.09 -0.67 29.55
CA SER A 158 -6.36 -0.31 30.19
C SER A 158 -6.84 1.06 29.73
N GLY A 159 -8.15 1.27 29.63
CA GLY A 159 -8.74 2.59 29.33
C GLY A 159 -8.82 2.94 27.84
N LEU A 160 -8.74 1.94 26.96
CA LEU A 160 -8.95 2.12 25.53
C LEU A 160 -10.37 2.64 25.23
N PRO A 161 -10.54 3.49 24.21
CA PRO A 161 -9.50 3.94 23.28
C PRO A 161 -8.74 5.19 23.76
N ALA A 162 -9.10 5.78 24.91
CA ALA A 162 -8.52 7.04 25.39
C ALA A 162 -7.02 6.94 25.72
N SER A 163 -6.54 5.75 26.10
CA SER A 163 -5.12 5.50 26.41
C SER A 163 -4.29 5.03 25.21
N ILE A 164 -4.83 5.00 23.99
CA ILE A 164 -4.11 4.36 22.86
C ILE A 164 -2.76 5.00 22.56
N LEU A 165 -2.57 6.30 22.83
CA LEU A 165 -1.27 6.97 22.67
C LEU A 165 -0.18 6.47 23.63
N THR A 166 -0.50 5.59 24.60
CA THR A 166 0.51 4.93 25.43
C THR A 166 0.91 3.56 24.88
N MET A 167 0.51 3.24 23.64
CA MET A 167 0.99 2.06 22.93
C MET A 167 2.51 2.14 22.76
N THR A 168 3.16 1.01 22.51
CA THR A 168 4.58 0.99 22.22
C THR A 168 4.88 1.59 20.83
N GLY A 169 6.02 2.25 20.69
CA GLY A 169 6.60 2.64 19.39
C GLY A 169 7.38 1.51 18.70
N HIS A 170 7.32 0.30 19.24
CA HIS A 170 8.03 -0.90 18.76
C HIS A 170 7.02 -2.06 18.51
N PRO A 171 6.27 -2.00 17.40
CA PRO A 171 5.14 -2.88 17.14
C PRO A 171 5.52 -4.31 16.78
N GLU A 172 6.78 -4.63 16.50
CA GLU A 172 7.23 -6.02 16.35
C GLU A 172 6.95 -6.85 17.62
N SER A 173 6.88 -6.20 18.77
CA SER A 173 6.48 -6.81 20.04
C SER A 173 4.99 -7.13 20.15
N LEU A 174 4.16 -6.68 19.20
CA LEU A 174 2.70 -6.87 19.16
C LEU A 174 2.28 -7.96 18.16
N LEU A 175 3.21 -8.48 17.35
CA LEU A 175 2.96 -9.61 16.45
C LEU A 175 2.99 -10.95 17.22
N ASP A 176 2.14 -11.90 16.82
CA ASP A 176 2.18 -13.28 17.27
C ASP A 176 3.18 -14.08 16.41
N PRO A 177 4.33 -14.52 16.98
CA PRO A 177 5.31 -15.29 16.21
C PRO A 177 4.76 -16.61 15.67
N ALA A 178 3.69 -17.16 16.26
CA ALA A 178 3.06 -18.38 15.76
C ALA A 178 2.23 -18.16 14.49
N ALA A 179 1.81 -16.92 14.20
CA ALA A 179 1.08 -16.53 13.01
C ALA A 179 2.00 -16.19 11.82
N LEU A 180 3.30 -16.02 12.06
CA LEU A 180 4.27 -15.65 11.03
C LEU A 180 4.86 -16.87 10.31
N PRO A 181 5.20 -16.77 9.02
CA PRO A 181 5.89 -17.83 8.30
C PRO A 181 7.27 -18.12 8.90
N VAL A 182 7.82 -19.31 8.68
CA VAL A 182 9.07 -19.76 9.31
C VAL A 182 10.20 -19.90 8.29
N ASP A 183 11.39 -19.40 8.61
CA ASP A 183 12.59 -19.61 7.81
C ASP A 183 13.09 -21.05 8.02
N PRO A 184 13.20 -21.88 6.96
CA PRO A 184 13.69 -23.25 7.09
C PRO A 184 15.15 -23.33 7.57
N ALA A 185 15.96 -22.29 7.37
CA ALA A 185 17.38 -22.31 7.76
C ALA A 185 17.58 -22.09 9.26
N SER A 186 16.93 -21.07 9.82
CA SER A 186 16.99 -20.77 11.26
C SER A 186 15.98 -21.57 12.09
N CYS A 187 14.91 -22.05 11.46
CA CYS A 187 13.72 -22.58 12.11
C CYS A 187 13.07 -21.59 13.08
N THR A 188 13.00 -20.32 12.65
CA THR A 188 12.36 -19.23 13.41
C THR A 188 11.33 -18.47 12.57
N PRO A 189 10.32 -17.86 13.20
CA PRO A 189 9.41 -16.92 12.55
C PRO A 189 10.15 -15.81 11.79
N VAL A 190 9.62 -15.44 10.62
CA VAL A 190 10.09 -14.34 9.78
C VAL A 190 9.18 -13.13 9.99
N TYR A 191 9.75 -12.10 10.58
CA TYR A 191 9.06 -10.83 10.82
C TYR A 191 8.96 -9.98 9.54
N PRO A 192 7.94 -9.12 9.40
CA PRO A 192 7.76 -8.25 8.23
C PRO A 192 9.05 -7.54 7.78
N HIS A 193 9.80 -6.92 8.70
CA HIS A 193 11.05 -6.22 8.34
C HIS A 193 12.13 -7.15 7.77
N GLN A 194 12.15 -8.43 8.17
CA GLN A 194 13.09 -9.44 7.68
C GLN A 194 12.73 -9.93 6.27
N TYR A 195 11.47 -9.76 5.86
CA TYR A 195 10.98 -10.14 4.55
C TYR A 195 11.37 -9.12 3.46
N LEU A 196 11.55 -7.85 3.84
CA LEU A 196 11.92 -6.79 2.92
C LEU A 196 13.36 -6.98 2.40
N LYS A 197 13.55 -6.84 1.08
CA LYS A 197 14.85 -7.12 0.43
C LYS A 197 15.77 -5.91 0.29
N VAL A 198 15.27 -4.72 0.58
CA VAL A 198 15.95 -3.44 0.35
C VAL A 198 15.84 -2.57 1.59
N ASN A 199 16.76 -1.63 1.75
CA ASN A 199 16.71 -0.69 2.86
C ASN A 199 15.60 0.35 2.69
N THR A 200 15.15 0.94 3.80
CA THR A 200 14.18 2.05 3.78
C THR A 200 14.88 3.40 3.87
N VAL A 201 14.18 4.49 3.50
CA VAL A 201 14.66 5.86 3.73
C VAL A 201 14.90 6.14 5.21
N PHE A 202 14.18 5.45 6.09
CA PHE A 202 14.39 5.55 7.53
C PHE A 202 15.74 4.97 7.93
N GLU A 203 16.12 3.78 7.45
CA GLU A 203 17.47 3.24 7.71
C GLU A 203 18.58 4.13 7.15
N VAL A 204 18.37 4.79 6.01
CA VAL A 204 19.32 5.79 5.49
C VAL A 204 19.49 6.96 6.48
N ALA A 205 18.40 7.51 6.99
CA ALA A 205 18.43 8.58 7.99
C ALA A 205 19.08 8.11 9.31
N LYS A 206 18.75 6.90 9.78
CA LYS A 206 19.37 6.28 10.97
C LYS A 206 20.88 6.13 10.84
N ASN A 207 21.36 5.70 9.67
CA ASN A 207 22.79 5.60 9.40
C ASN A 207 23.50 6.95 9.40
N ALA A 208 22.77 8.05 9.17
CA ALA A 208 23.25 9.43 9.32
C ALA A 208 23.10 9.98 10.75
N GLY A 209 22.65 9.18 11.72
CA GLY A 209 22.46 9.59 13.11
C GLY A 209 21.21 10.44 13.35
N MET A 210 20.25 10.41 12.43
CA MET A 210 18.99 11.15 12.53
C MET A 210 17.91 10.32 13.24
N THR A 211 16.91 11.01 13.78
CA THR A 211 15.72 10.38 14.39
C THR A 211 14.59 10.23 13.37
N THR A 212 13.78 9.19 13.51
CA THR A 212 12.71 8.83 12.56
C THR A 212 11.45 8.40 13.29
N ALA A 213 10.28 8.74 12.77
CA ALA A 213 9.00 8.31 13.31
C ALA A 213 8.03 7.96 12.18
N TRP A 214 6.97 7.21 12.47
CA TRP A 214 5.89 6.97 11.53
C TRP A 214 4.64 6.50 12.26
N SER A 215 3.47 6.82 11.71
CA SER A 215 2.21 6.27 12.19
C SER A 215 1.35 5.66 11.08
N ASP A 216 0.95 4.40 11.27
CA ASP A 216 0.15 3.65 10.30
C ASP A 216 -0.90 2.75 10.97
N LYS A 217 -1.52 1.85 10.20
CA LYS A 217 -2.35 0.77 10.70
C LYS A 217 -1.60 -0.55 10.82
N HIS A 218 -2.07 -1.36 11.76
CA HIS A 218 -1.62 -2.70 12.22
C HIS A 218 -0.10 -2.90 12.38
N PRO A 219 0.34 -3.58 13.45
CA PRO A 219 1.75 -3.87 13.74
C PRO A 219 2.61 -4.37 12.59
N ALA A 220 2.05 -5.05 11.59
CA ALA A 220 2.81 -5.55 10.45
C ALA A 220 3.48 -4.46 9.59
N TYR A 221 3.05 -3.19 9.72
CA TYR A 221 3.75 -2.04 9.14
C TYR A 221 5.12 -1.78 9.76
N GLU A 222 5.52 -2.56 10.79
CA GLU A 222 6.90 -2.67 11.24
C GLU A 222 7.88 -3.05 10.11
N ILE A 223 7.40 -3.54 8.96
CA ILE A 223 8.20 -3.66 7.73
C ILE A 223 9.00 -2.40 7.38
N LEU A 224 8.50 -1.21 7.76
CA LEU A 224 9.16 0.07 7.54
C LEU A 224 10.43 0.29 8.36
N ASN A 225 10.64 -0.52 9.42
CA ASN A 225 11.91 -0.60 10.12
C ASN A 225 13.06 -1.05 9.20
N GLY A 226 12.74 -1.65 8.06
CA GLY A 226 13.71 -2.16 7.10
C GLY A 226 14.51 -3.36 7.62
N PRO A 227 15.37 -3.98 6.80
CA PRO A 227 16.01 -5.24 7.15
C PRO A 227 16.82 -5.24 8.45
N SER A 228 17.27 -4.08 8.94
CA SER A 228 17.93 -3.97 10.26
C SER A 228 16.98 -4.10 11.46
N GLY A 229 15.68 -3.93 11.27
CA GLY A 229 14.68 -3.86 12.33
C GLY A 229 14.77 -2.58 13.18
N LYS A 230 15.48 -1.55 12.70
CA LYS A 230 15.82 -0.35 13.50
C LYS A 230 15.62 0.98 12.75
N GLY A 231 14.95 0.94 11.60
CA GLY A 231 14.74 2.10 10.75
C GLY A 231 13.93 3.19 11.44
N VAL A 232 12.87 2.84 12.18
CA VAL A 232 11.97 3.80 12.82
C VAL A 232 12.22 3.83 14.33
N ASP A 233 12.50 5.00 14.91
CA ASP A 233 12.67 5.14 16.37
C ASP A 233 11.33 5.07 17.10
N ASP A 234 10.29 5.63 16.48
CA ASP A 234 8.95 5.73 17.05
C ASP A 234 7.89 5.35 16.01
N LEU A 235 7.42 4.10 16.06
CA LEU A 235 6.45 3.54 15.12
C LEU A 235 5.11 3.24 15.81
N PHE A 236 4.13 4.11 15.61
CA PHE A 236 2.81 4.02 16.23
C PHE A 236 1.77 3.41 15.28
N THR A 237 1.43 2.12 15.48
CA THR A 237 0.58 1.32 14.57
C THR A 237 -0.64 0.68 15.26
N PRO A 238 -1.63 1.46 15.75
CA PRO A 238 -2.84 0.88 16.34
C PRO A 238 -3.61 0.01 15.33
N GLU A 239 -4.34 -1.00 15.80
CA GLU A 239 -5.06 -1.94 14.95
C GLU A 239 -6.42 -1.36 14.49
N ILE A 240 -6.58 -1.14 13.19
CA ILE A 240 -7.79 -0.52 12.60
C ILE A 240 -8.94 -1.52 12.43
N ASN A 241 -8.66 -2.79 12.21
CA ASN A 241 -9.68 -3.84 12.09
C ASN A 241 -10.17 -4.31 13.47
N SER A 242 -9.65 -3.72 14.55
CA SER A 242 -10.09 -3.93 15.92
C SER A 242 -11.52 -3.44 16.19
N ASN A 243 -12.09 -3.84 17.33
CA ASN A 243 -13.40 -3.37 17.73
C ASN A 243 -13.34 -1.97 18.34
N ALA A 244 -13.92 -1.00 17.65
CA ALA A 244 -14.15 0.34 18.16
C ALA A 244 -15.05 0.34 19.39
N ALA A 245 -14.80 1.30 20.28
CA ALA A 245 -15.67 1.62 21.40
C ALA A 245 -16.68 2.72 21.02
N ALA A 246 -17.74 2.86 21.83
CA ALA A 246 -18.81 3.83 21.64
C ALA A 246 -18.30 5.24 21.24
N PRO A 247 -18.99 5.98 20.34
CA PRO A 247 -20.40 5.80 19.97
C PRO A 247 -20.68 4.74 18.88
N PHE A 248 -19.67 4.30 18.14
CA PHE A 248 -19.77 3.17 17.22
C PHE A 248 -19.32 1.86 17.92
N SER A 249 -19.68 0.70 17.38
CA SER A 249 -19.23 -0.60 17.91
C SER A 249 -19.00 -1.56 16.74
N GLY A 250 -17.79 -2.08 16.63
CA GLY A 250 -17.33 -2.93 15.53
C GLY A 250 -16.05 -2.39 14.88
N ASP A 251 -15.64 -3.01 13.79
CA ASP A 251 -14.44 -2.64 13.02
C ASP A 251 -14.45 -1.15 12.60
N TRP A 252 -13.38 -0.42 12.91
CA TRP A 252 -13.25 1.04 12.67
C TRP A 252 -13.42 1.43 11.19
N THR A 253 -13.24 0.49 10.27
CA THR A 253 -13.43 0.70 8.82
C THR A 253 -14.90 0.65 8.39
N LYS A 254 -15.81 0.17 9.26
CA LYS A 254 -17.24 0.00 8.96
C LYS A 254 -18.08 1.24 9.26
N ASP A 255 -17.47 2.28 9.83
CA ASP A 255 -18.08 3.59 10.02
C ASP A 255 -17.04 4.70 9.83
N ASN A 256 -17.36 5.70 9.00
CA ASN A 256 -16.38 6.71 8.62
C ASN A 256 -16.05 7.68 9.76
N ALA A 257 -17.02 8.01 10.63
CA ALA A 257 -16.73 8.82 11.82
C ALA A 257 -15.83 8.07 12.80
N ALA A 258 -16.02 6.76 12.98
CA ALA A 258 -15.07 5.92 13.71
C ALA A 258 -13.68 5.93 13.04
N THR A 259 -13.60 5.77 11.70
CA THR A 259 -12.31 5.86 10.99
C THR A 259 -11.61 7.21 11.22
N GLN A 260 -12.36 8.33 11.20
CA GLN A 260 -11.82 9.67 11.49
C GLN A 260 -11.33 9.82 12.93
N GLN A 261 -12.00 9.19 13.90
CA GLN A 261 -11.52 9.12 15.28
C GLN A 261 -10.20 8.35 15.36
N TYR A 262 -10.12 7.19 14.69
CA TYR A 262 -8.91 6.39 14.61
C TYR A 262 -7.73 7.17 13.98
N ASP A 263 -7.96 7.81 12.83
CA ASP A 263 -6.99 8.70 12.19
C ASP A 263 -6.57 9.86 13.12
N GLY A 264 -7.48 10.32 13.98
CA GLY A 264 -7.22 11.37 14.95
C GLY A 264 -6.13 11.03 15.97
N TYR A 265 -6.00 9.75 16.34
CA TYR A 265 -4.91 9.30 17.22
C TYR A 265 -3.55 9.45 16.53
N LYS A 266 -3.47 9.11 15.25
CA LYS A 266 -2.24 9.23 14.45
C LYS A 266 -1.88 10.69 14.17
N VAL A 267 -2.87 11.54 13.94
CA VAL A 267 -2.66 13.00 13.86
C VAL A 267 -2.09 13.52 15.18
N GLN A 268 -2.63 13.08 16.33
CA GLN A 268 -2.12 13.49 17.63
C GLN A 268 -0.69 12.99 17.90
N ALA A 269 -0.34 11.78 17.47
CA ALA A 269 1.03 11.27 17.52
C ALA A 269 2.01 12.20 16.80
N VAL A 270 1.72 12.56 15.54
CA VAL A 270 2.57 13.46 14.75
C VAL A 270 2.61 14.87 15.34
N LEU A 271 1.52 15.37 15.91
CA LEU A 271 1.52 16.66 16.63
C LEU A 271 2.44 16.64 17.86
N ASN A 272 2.52 15.51 18.56
CA ASN A 272 3.43 15.33 19.69
C ASN A 272 4.89 15.31 19.20
N GLU A 273 5.17 14.61 18.10
CA GLU A 273 6.50 14.55 17.46
C GLU A 273 7.01 15.93 17.04
N ILE A 274 6.15 16.75 16.40
CA ILE A 274 6.46 18.15 16.05
C ILE A 274 6.81 18.97 17.31
N ASN A 275 6.19 18.65 18.45
CA ASN A 275 6.44 19.30 19.73
C ASN A 275 7.61 18.70 20.52
N SER A 276 8.56 18.03 19.84
CA SER A 276 9.75 17.42 20.45
C SER A 276 9.41 16.37 21.53
N LYS A 277 8.42 15.53 21.23
CA LYS A 277 8.03 14.37 22.03
C LYS A 277 8.01 13.10 21.18
N ASP A 278 7.90 11.94 21.84
CA ASP A 278 7.42 10.72 21.18
C ASP A 278 5.91 10.83 20.86
N HIS A 279 5.36 9.86 20.14
CA HIS A 279 3.96 9.79 19.75
C HIS A 279 3.03 9.88 20.97
N SER A 280 3.48 9.39 22.13
CA SER A 280 2.72 9.43 23.38
C SER A 280 2.58 10.84 23.96
N GLY A 281 3.48 11.76 23.58
CA GLY A 281 3.57 13.10 24.15
C GLY A 281 4.23 13.15 25.53
N THR A 282 4.73 12.02 26.03
CA THR A 282 5.23 11.90 27.41
C THR A 282 6.75 11.92 27.48
N THR A 283 7.45 11.36 26.49
CA THR A 283 8.91 11.30 26.45
C THR A 283 9.44 12.45 25.60
N SER A 284 10.44 13.18 26.08
CA SER A 284 11.13 14.17 25.24
C SER A 284 11.97 13.47 24.17
N ALA A 285 11.81 13.89 22.92
CA ALA A 285 12.56 13.41 21.77
C ALA A 285 12.93 14.57 20.84
N ALA A 286 13.91 14.38 19.96
CA ALA A 286 14.16 15.36 18.90
C ALA A 286 13.03 15.27 17.85
N VAL A 287 12.64 16.40 17.24
CA VAL A 287 11.75 16.37 16.07
C VAL A 287 12.38 15.47 15.01
N PRO A 288 11.68 14.43 14.51
CA PRO A 288 12.27 13.48 13.59
C PRO A 288 12.71 14.11 12.27
N ALA A 289 13.80 13.63 11.69
CA ALA A 289 14.23 14.05 10.35
C ALA A 289 13.27 13.54 9.26
N ILE A 290 12.66 12.38 9.44
CA ILE A 290 11.60 11.84 8.58
C ILE A 290 10.50 11.30 9.47
N PHE A 291 9.29 11.83 9.30
CA PHE A 291 8.11 11.41 10.05
C PHE A 291 6.82 11.64 9.29
N GLY A 292 5.71 11.17 9.87
CA GLY A 292 4.39 11.42 9.35
C GLY A 292 3.44 10.28 9.59
N LEU A 293 2.42 10.22 8.75
CA LEU A 293 1.32 9.30 8.94
C LEU A 293 0.64 8.90 7.63
N ASN A 294 -0.13 7.82 7.73
CA ASN A 294 -1.11 7.42 6.74
C ASN A 294 -2.54 7.61 7.26
N PHE A 295 -3.42 8.26 6.51
CA PHE A 295 -4.86 8.39 6.80
C PHE A 295 -5.66 7.23 6.19
N GLN A 296 -6.85 6.92 6.72
CA GLN A 296 -7.74 5.83 6.27
C GLN A 296 -9.14 6.32 5.88
N SER A 297 -9.54 7.48 6.40
CA SER A 297 -10.89 8.04 6.28
C SER A 297 -11.37 8.27 4.84
N VAL A 298 -10.50 8.59 3.88
CA VAL A 298 -10.90 8.71 2.46
C VAL A 298 -11.23 7.34 1.87
N SER A 299 -10.36 6.36 2.06
CA SER A 299 -10.54 4.97 1.64
C SER A 299 -11.87 4.38 2.14
N THR A 300 -12.21 4.56 3.43
CA THR A 300 -13.47 4.02 3.97
C THR A 300 -14.68 4.80 3.45
N ALA A 301 -14.58 6.12 3.27
CA ALA A 301 -15.65 6.92 2.65
C ALA A 301 -15.93 6.51 1.19
N GLN A 302 -14.91 6.06 0.46
CA GLN A 302 -15.05 5.56 -0.91
C GLN A 302 -15.71 4.18 -0.95
N LYS A 303 -15.40 3.30 0.01
CA LYS A 303 -15.85 1.89 0.05
C LYS A 303 -17.23 1.69 0.67
N LEU A 304 -17.58 2.46 1.70
CA LEU A 304 -18.84 2.29 2.43
C LEU A 304 -20.05 2.68 1.56
N PRO A 305 -21.11 1.85 1.47
CA PRO A 305 -22.34 2.25 0.77
C PRO A 305 -22.96 3.50 1.40
N THR A 306 -22.99 3.54 2.73
CA THR A 306 -23.45 4.68 3.54
C THR A 306 -22.74 4.71 4.88
N SER A 307 -22.48 5.90 5.42
CA SER A 307 -22.11 6.14 6.83
C SER A 307 -22.45 7.61 7.15
N ASP A 308 -22.65 7.94 8.42
CA ASP A 308 -23.03 9.30 8.85
C ASP A 308 -24.30 9.87 8.18
N GLY A 309 -25.21 8.99 7.73
CA GLY A 309 -26.39 9.39 6.95
C GLY A 309 -26.08 9.88 5.53
N MET A 310 -24.85 9.68 5.04
CA MET A 310 -24.39 10.07 3.71
C MET A 310 -24.05 8.85 2.87
N THR A 311 -24.26 8.95 1.56
CA THR A 311 -23.82 7.94 0.59
C THR A 311 -22.31 8.04 0.37
N GLY A 312 -21.62 6.90 0.38
CA GLY A 312 -20.20 6.83 0.06
C GLY A 312 -19.90 6.74 -1.44
N GLY A 313 -18.61 6.68 -1.75
CA GLY A 313 -18.11 6.70 -3.12
C GLY A 313 -18.34 8.04 -3.84
N TYR A 314 -18.48 7.96 -5.15
CA TYR A 314 -18.54 9.12 -6.04
C TYR A 314 -19.96 9.32 -6.59
N LEU A 315 -20.23 10.54 -7.08
CA LEU A 315 -21.41 10.79 -7.89
C LEU A 315 -21.32 10.06 -9.24
N SER A 316 -22.46 10.00 -9.95
CA SER A 316 -22.56 9.36 -11.27
C SER A 316 -21.44 9.83 -12.23
N GLY A 317 -20.80 8.87 -12.90
CA GLY A 317 -19.66 9.11 -13.79
C GLY A 317 -18.30 9.18 -13.07
N GLY A 318 -18.26 9.06 -11.74
CA GLY A 318 -17.05 8.86 -10.95
C GLY A 318 -16.13 10.07 -10.81
N ALA A 319 -16.41 11.20 -11.47
CA ALA A 319 -15.50 12.35 -11.49
C ALA A 319 -15.61 13.26 -10.25
N THR A 320 -16.73 13.21 -9.54
CA THR A 320 -17.02 14.11 -8.41
C THR A 320 -17.16 13.28 -7.15
N PRO A 321 -16.40 13.57 -6.09
CA PRO A 321 -16.59 12.97 -4.77
C PRO A 321 -18.06 13.05 -4.31
N GLY A 322 -18.59 11.95 -3.78
CA GLY A 322 -19.90 11.92 -3.15
C GLY A 322 -19.86 12.59 -1.77
N PRO A 323 -21.02 12.78 -1.12
CA PRO A 323 -21.12 13.55 0.12
C PRO A 323 -20.22 13.02 1.26
N LEU A 324 -20.11 11.70 1.42
CA LEU A 324 -19.23 11.13 2.45
C LEU A 324 -17.74 11.31 2.12
N VAL A 325 -17.34 11.19 0.84
CA VAL A 325 -15.95 11.40 0.41
C VAL A 325 -15.57 12.87 0.54
N SER A 326 -16.45 13.81 0.17
CA SER A 326 -16.23 15.24 0.40
C SER A 326 -16.05 15.55 1.89
N LYS A 327 -16.87 14.98 2.77
CA LYS A 327 -16.73 15.12 4.22
C LYS A 327 -15.39 14.55 4.73
N ALA A 328 -14.94 13.41 4.20
CA ALA A 328 -13.65 12.85 4.55
C ALA A 328 -12.49 13.76 4.09
N LEU A 329 -12.57 14.37 2.90
CA LEU A 329 -11.59 15.34 2.41
C LEU A 329 -11.55 16.60 3.30
N ASP A 330 -12.70 17.10 3.77
CA ASP A 330 -12.75 18.20 4.76
C ASP A 330 -12.01 17.82 6.06
N TYR A 331 -12.14 16.57 6.52
CA TYR A 331 -11.41 16.07 7.69
C TYR A 331 -9.90 16.00 7.45
N ILE A 332 -9.46 15.53 6.27
CA ILE A 332 -8.05 15.52 5.89
C ILE A 332 -7.50 16.94 5.87
N ASP A 333 -8.21 17.88 5.23
CA ASP A 333 -7.82 19.28 5.17
C ASP A 333 -7.64 19.92 6.55
N ALA A 334 -8.63 19.74 7.43
CA ALA A 334 -8.55 20.23 8.80
C ALA A 334 -7.37 19.62 9.57
N SER A 335 -7.04 18.36 9.33
CA SER A 335 -5.91 17.67 9.96
C SER A 335 -4.57 18.17 9.44
N VAL A 336 -4.44 18.35 8.12
CA VAL A 336 -3.27 18.99 7.49
C VAL A 336 -3.06 20.40 8.04
N GLY A 337 -4.14 21.19 8.17
CA GLY A 337 -4.08 22.53 8.76
C GLY A 337 -3.57 22.55 10.20
N LYS A 338 -3.93 21.55 11.02
CA LYS A 338 -3.38 21.39 12.39
C LYS A 338 -1.88 21.11 12.36
N LEU A 339 -1.43 20.22 11.47
CA LEU A 339 -0.01 19.87 11.32
C LEU A 339 0.81 21.08 10.87
N GLN A 340 0.33 21.84 9.87
CA GLN A 340 0.98 23.08 9.41
C GLN A 340 1.04 24.14 10.53
N SER A 341 -0.05 24.31 11.28
CA SER A 341 -0.09 25.24 12.41
C SER A 341 0.88 24.84 13.53
N ALA A 342 1.03 23.53 13.77
CA ALA A 342 2.01 23.02 14.74
C ALA A 342 3.44 23.32 14.29
N LEU A 343 3.78 23.08 13.02
CA LEU A 343 5.08 23.43 12.44
C LEU A 343 5.36 24.93 12.57
N GLU A 344 4.37 25.79 12.28
CA GLU A 344 4.53 27.24 12.42
C GLU A 344 4.78 27.66 13.88
N SER A 345 3.94 27.19 14.80
CA SER A 345 4.02 27.57 16.22
C SER A 345 5.27 27.06 16.95
N THR A 346 5.88 25.99 16.45
CA THR A 346 7.13 25.41 16.98
C THR A 346 8.38 25.91 16.27
N GLY A 347 8.23 26.74 15.23
CA GLY A 347 9.35 27.31 14.46
C GLY A 347 9.92 26.39 13.38
N HIS A 348 9.22 25.32 13.02
CA HIS A 348 9.61 24.32 12.03
C HIS A 348 9.04 24.53 10.62
N SER A 349 8.29 25.61 10.39
CA SER A 349 7.67 25.89 9.09
C SER A 349 8.65 26.08 7.95
N LYS A 350 9.88 26.54 8.22
CA LYS A 350 10.91 26.80 7.20
C LYS A 350 11.92 25.67 7.02
N ASP A 351 12.05 24.79 8.00
CA ASP A 351 13.00 23.67 7.96
C ASP A 351 12.34 22.30 7.80
N THR A 352 11.03 22.28 7.52
CA THR A 352 10.27 21.06 7.22
C THR A 352 9.74 21.06 5.79
N THR A 353 10.05 20.02 5.03
CA THR A 353 9.39 19.71 3.75
C THR A 353 8.13 18.88 4.02
N VAL A 354 6.97 19.36 3.60
CA VAL A 354 5.71 18.60 3.68
C VAL A 354 5.45 17.91 2.34
N ILE A 355 5.28 16.59 2.35
CA ILE A 355 4.93 15.79 1.18
C ILE A 355 3.52 15.24 1.38
N LEU A 356 2.59 15.58 0.49
CA LEU A 356 1.27 14.96 0.43
C LEU A 356 1.27 13.90 -0.68
N SER A 357 0.87 12.68 -0.35
CA SER A 357 0.87 11.53 -1.27
C SER A 357 -0.31 10.59 -0.97
N ALA A 358 -0.43 9.53 -1.77
CA ALA A 358 -1.33 8.41 -1.56
C ALA A 358 -0.61 7.12 -1.93
N LYS A 359 -0.81 6.06 -1.14
CA LYS A 359 -0.22 4.74 -1.40
C LYS A 359 -0.95 3.94 -2.48
N HIS A 360 -2.21 4.28 -2.80
CA HIS A 360 -3.01 3.74 -3.90
C HIS A 360 -4.26 4.60 -4.11
N GLY A 361 -4.93 4.38 -5.24
CA GLY A 361 -6.31 4.84 -5.47
C GLY A 361 -7.34 3.80 -5.02
N GLN A 362 -8.60 4.02 -5.35
CA GLN A 362 -9.68 3.05 -5.15
C GLN A 362 -10.47 2.83 -6.44
N SER A 363 -10.81 1.58 -6.73
CA SER A 363 -11.52 1.21 -7.95
C SER A 363 -12.85 0.48 -7.65
N PRO A 364 -13.90 0.67 -8.48
CA PRO A 364 -14.02 1.69 -9.52
C PRO A 364 -14.54 3.01 -8.94
N MET A 365 -14.10 4.13 -9.53
CA MET A 365 -14.65 5.45 -9.19
C MET A 365 -16.08 5.64 -9.70
N ASP A 366 -16.43 5.13 -10.89
CA ASP A 366 -17.81 5.17 -11.39
C ASP A 366 -18.62 4.02 -10.75
N PRO A 367 -19.64 4.31 -9.92
CA PRO A 367 -20.43 3.28 -9.27
C PRO A 367 -21.13 2.33 -10.27
N ALA A 368 -21.42 2.79 -11.49
CA ALA A 368 -22.05 1.98 -12.54
C ALA A 368 -21.08 0.93 -13.14
N ALA A 369 -19.77 1.14 -13.02
CA ALA A 369 -18.76 0.21 -13.49
C ALA A 369 -18.58 -0.98 -12.53
N LEU A 370 -18.95 -0.84 -11.25
CA LEU A 370 -18.76 -1.88 -10.25
C LEU A 370 -19.45 -3.18 -10.61
N THR A 371 -18.64 -4.24 -10.65
CA THR A 371 -19.10 -5.62 -10.75
C THR A 371 -18.28 -6.43 -9.77
N ARG A 372 -18.95 -7.00 -8.77
CA ARG A 372 -18.32 -7.89 -7.78
C ARG A 372 -18.42 -9.30 -8.32
N VAL A 373 -17.28 -9.97 -8.42
CA VAL A 373 -17.17 -11.33 -8.97
C VAL A 373 -16.56 -12.20 -7.88
N PRO A 374 -17.21 -13.30 -7.47
CA PRO A 374 -16.61 -14.27 -6.57
C PRO A 374 -15.49 -15.02 -7.30
N ASP A 375 -14.28 -14.88 -6.78
CA ASP A 375 -13.04 -15.52 -7.21
C ASP A 375 -13.08 -17.06 -7.11
N GLY A 376 -13.68 -17.61 -6.04
CA GLY A 376 -13.65 -19.04 -5.77
C GLY A 376 -14.17 -19.90 -6.91
N ALA A 377 -15.25 -19.48 -7.59
CA ALA A 377 -15.79 -20.21 -8.74
C ALA A 377 -14.83 -20.20 -9.95
N ILE A 378 -14.07 -19.12 -10.14
CA ILE A 378 -13.07 -18.99 -11.20
C ILE A 378 -11.89 -19.93 -10.89
N ILE A 379 -11.41 -19.93 -9.64
CA ILE A 379 -10.28 -20.75 -9.20
C ILE A 379 -10.63 -22.24 -9.24
N ASP A 380 -11.80 -22.63 -8.73
CA ASP A 380 -12.29 -24.01 -8.77
C ASP A 380 -12.38 -24.52 -10.22
N GLY A 381 -12.92 -23.68 -11.11
CA GLY A 381 -13.04 -24.01 -12.52
C GLY A 381 -11.68 -24.12 -13.23
N LEU A 382 -10.72 -23.24 -12.91
CA LEU A 382 -9.35 -23.31 -13.44
C LEU A 382 -8.67 -24.61 -13.01
N ASN A 383 -8.77 -24.96 -11.73
CA ASN A 383 -8.20 -26.18 -11.17
C ASN A 383 -8.84 -27.44 -11.77
N ALA A 384 -10.16 -27.46 -11.91
CA ALA A 384 -10.88 -28.56 -12.56
C ALA A 384 -10.45 -28.74 -14.02
N ALA A 385 -10.32 -27.63 -14.78
CA ALA A 385 -9.88 -27.67 -16.17
C ALA A 385 -8.43 -28.19 -16.30
N TRP A 386 -7.53 -27.76 -15.40
CA TRP A 386 -6.15 -28.24 -15.36
C TRP A 386 -6.08 -29.75 -15.12
N LYS A 387 -6.80 -30.25 -14.11
CA LYS A 387 -6.83 -31.68 -13.74
C LYS A 387 -7.44 -32.57 -14.81
N ALA A 388 -8.33 -32.05 -15.67
CA ALA A 388 -8.84 -32.80 -16.81
C ALA A 388 -7.74 -33.16 -17.82
N GLY A 389 -6.72 -32.30 -17.97
CA GLY A 389 -5.53 -32.57 -18.78
C GLY A 389 -4.38 -33.23 -18.01
N HIS A 390 -4.38 -33.12 -16.68
CA HIS A 390 -3.32 -33.59 -15.79
C HIS A 390 -3.91 -34.35 -14.58
N PRO A 391 -4.43 -35.57 -14.75
CA PRO A 391 -5.21 -36.26 -13.71
C PRO A 391 -4.47 -36.53 -12.39
N ASP A 392 -3.14 -36.67 -12.45
CA ASP A 392 -2.30 -36.94 -11.27
C ASP A 392 -1.70 -35.66 -10.66
N ALA A 393 -2.00 -34.48 -11.21
CA ALA A 393 -1.50 -33.21 -10.69
C ALA A 393 -2.32 -32.72 -9.47
N ALA A 394 -1.66 -31.94 -8.61
CA ALA A 394 -2.34 -31.14 -7.61
C ALA A 394 -3.24 -30.06 -8.25
N ASP A 395 -3.99 -29.32 -7.44
CA ASP A 395 -4.61 -28.08 -7.90
C ASP A 395 -3.55 -27.14 -8.48
N LEU A 396 -3.88 -26.49 -9.59
CA LEU A 396 -2.95 -25.62 -10.30
C LEU A 396 -2.67 -24.36 -9.48
N VAL A 397 -3.71 -23.75 -8.90
CA VAL A 397 -3.58 -22.60 -8.01
C VAL A 397 -3.24 -23.11 -6.61
N ALA A 398 -2.00 -22.90 -6.18
CA ALA A 398 -1.55 -23.24 -4.83
C ALA A 398 -1.96 -22.18 -3.78
N PHE A 399 -2.07 -20.93 -4.21
CA PHE A 399 -2.51 -19.80 -3.40
C PHE A 399 -3.01 -18.67 -4.32
N SER A 400 -3.96 -17.86 -3.84
CA SER A 400 -4.39 -16.64 -4.51
C SER A 400 -4.57 -15.48 -3.55
N THR A 401 -4.40 -14.26 -4.07
CA THR A 401 -4.77 -13.02 -3.40
C THR A 401 -5.58 -12.20 -4.40
N ASP A 402 -6.78 -11.82 -3.99
CA ASP A 402 -7.81 -11.24 -4.85
C ASP A 402 -8.34 -9.93 -4.23
N ASP A 403 -7.77 -8.80 -4.65
CA ASP A 403 -8.16 -7.46 -4.20
C ASP A 403 -8.25 -6.50 -5.42
N ASP A 404 -7.33 -5.52 -5.56
CA ASP A 404 -7.24 -4.67 -6.75
C ASP A 404 -6.79 -5.45 -8.01
N ILE A 405 -6.10 -6.58 -7.81
CA ILE A 405 -5.76 -7.56 -8.85
C ILE A 405 -6.03 -8.98 -8.33
N MET A 406 -6.08 -9.95 -9.26
CA MET A 406 -5.99 -11.37 -8.94
C MET A 406 -4.57 -11.86 -9.15
N GLN A 407 -3.91 -12.29 -8.07
CA GLN A 407 -2.61 -12.94 -8.10
C GLN A 407 -2.75 -14.42 -7.86
N LEU A 408 -2.19 -15.23 -8.74
CA LEU A 408 -2.22 -16.69 -8.62
C LEU A 408 -0.80 -17.23 -8.51
N TRP A 409 -0.52 -17.95 -7.43
CA TRP A 409 0.70 -18.73 -7.30
C TRP A 409 0.43 -20.15 -7.77
N LEU A 410 1.02 -20.51 -8.90
CA LEU A 410 0.80 -21.82 -9.49
C LEU A 410 1.68 -22.90 -8.83
N SER A 411 1.16 -24.12 -8.71
CA SER A 411 1.89 -25.31 -8.24
C SER A 411 2.83 -25.88 -9.32
N ASP A 412 2.49 -25.68 -10.59
CA ASP A 412 3.35 -25.93 -11.75
C ASP A 412 3.94 -24.60 -12.26
N HIS A 413 5.27 -24.51 -12.32
CA HIS A 413 5.98 -23.27 -12.67
C HIS A 413 6.44 -23.22 -14.13
N SER A 414 5.92 -24.13 -14.95
CA SER A 414 6.19 -24.13 -16.39
C SER A 414 5.47 -22.94 -17.07
N GLN A 415 6.03 -22.48 -18.18
CA GLN A 415 5.37 -21.45 -18.99
C GLN A 415 4.05 -21.98 -19.57
N GLU A 416 3.97 -23.29 -19.79
CA GLU A 416 2.79 -24.02 -20.22
C GLU A 416 1.64 -23.88 -19.20
N ALA A 417 1.92 -24.08 -17.90
CA ALA A 417 0.93 -23.91 -16.84
C ALA A 417 0.47 -22.45 -16.70
N ALA A 418 1.40 -21.49 -16.79
CA ALA A 418 1.09 -20.07 -16.77
C ALA A 418 0.20 -19.66 -17.97
N GLN A 419 0.55 -20.13 -19.16
CA GLN A 419 -0.22 -19.88 -20.38
C GLN A 419 -1.60 -20.55 -20.34
N PHE A 420 -1.70 -21.76 -19.78
CA PHE A 420 -2.98 -22.43 -19.55
C PHE A 420 -3.89 -21.59 -18.64
N ALA A 421 -3.38 -21.12 -17.50
CA ALA A 421 -4.13 -20.26 -16.59
C ALA A 421 -4.59 -18.98 -17.29
N LYS A 422 -3.71 -18.34 -18.06
CA LYS A 422 -4.05 -17.16 -18.86
C LYS A 422 -5.14 -17.42 -19.88
N GLU A 423 -5.07 -18.52 -20.62
CA GLU A 423 -6.08 -18.89 -21.62
C GLU A 423 -7.44 -19.16 -20.96
N TYR A 424 -7.45 -19.89 -19.84
CA TYR A 424 -8.65 -20.11 -19.06
C TYR A 424 -9.26 -18.78 -18.61
N LEU A 425 -8.48 -17.95 -17.92
CA LEU A 425 -8.95 -16.67 -17.38
C LEU A 425 -9.44 -15.71 -18.46
N THR A 426 -8.79 -15.67 -19.63
CA THR A 426 -9.19 -14.77 -20.71
C THR A 426 -10.45 -15.24 -21.45
N THR A 427 -10.79 -16.53 -21.41
CA THR A 427 -11.94 -17.11 -22.12
C THR A 427 -13.12 -17.47 -21.21
N HIS A 428 -12.90 -17.58 -19.90
CA HIS A 428 -13.92 -17.89 -18.93
C HIS A 428 -14.84 -16.69 -18.69
N ALA A 429 -16.14 -16.93 -18.71
CA ALA A 429 -17.13 -15.94 -18.25
C ALA A 429 -17.46 -16.22 -16.79
N ALA A 430 -17.57 -15.17 -15.99
CA ALA A 430 -17.88 -15.29 -14.56
C ALA A 430 -19.17 -14.54 -14.23
N ASP A 431 -19.94 -15.09 -13.30
CA ASP A 431 -21.12 -14.44 -12.76
C ASP A 431 -20.74 -13.52 -11.60
N GLY A 432 -21.43 -12.39 -11.49
CA GLY A 432 -21.21 -11.43 -10.43
C GLY A 432 -22.46 -10.59 -10.19
N ASN A 433 -22.28 -9.49 -9.46
CA ASN A 433 -23.35 -8.54 -9.19
C ASN A 433 -22.88 -7.09 -9.24
N ASN A 434 -23.77 -6.21 -9.68
CA ASN A 434 -23.50 -4.78 -9.70
C ASN A 434 -23.59 -4.17 -8.28
N ILE A 435 -23.44 -2.84 -8.20
CA ILE A 435 -23.51 -2.11 -6.94
C ILE A 435 -24.84 -2.31 -6.17
N THR A 436 -25.96 -2.51 -6.86
CA THR A 436 -27.29 -2.75 -6.25
C THR A 436 -27.54 -4.21 -5.91
N GLY A 437 -26.59 -5.11 -6.16
CA GLY A 437 -26.76 -6.55 -5.97
C GLY A 437 -27.49 -7.26 -7.11
N ALA A 438 -27.80 -6.56 -8.21
CA ALA A 438 -28.42 -7.21 -9.37
C ALA A 438 -27.37 -8.06 -10.12
N ALA A 439 -27.76 -9.26 -10.54
CA ALA A 439 -26.90 -10.19 -11.26
C ALA A 439 -26.34 -9.55 -12.55
N LYS A 440 -25.04 -9.77 -12.79
CA LYS A 440 -24.30 -9.27 -13.94
C LYS A 440 -23.17 -10.24 -14.25
N SER A 441 -23.11 -10.76 -15.47
CA SER A 441 -21.98 -11.60 -15.89
C SER A 441 -20.90 -10.77 -16.56
N VAL A 442 -19.65 -11.19 -16.40
CA VAL A 442 -18.46 -10.60 -17.02
C VAL A 442 -17.78 -11.61 -17.93
N GLN A 443 -17.02 -11.10 -18.90
CA GLN A 443 -16.12 -11.93 -19.71
C GLN A 443 -14.72 -11.90 -19.10
N SER A 444 -13.85 -12.82 -19.54
CA SER A 444 -12.44 -12.89 -19.14
C SER A 444 -12.24 -12.90 -17.62
N SER A 445 -13.09 -13.63 -16.90
CA SER A 445 -13.11 -13.70 -15.42
C SER A 445 -13.22 -12.32 -14.73
N GLY A 446 -13.64 -11.27 -15.44
CA GLY A 446 -13.67 -9.89 -14.92
C GLY A 446 -12.34 -9.14 -15.04
N LEU A 447 -11.31 -9.75 -15.65
CA LEU A 447 -9.97 -9.19 -15.77
C LEU A 447 -9.84 -8.36 -17.05
N SER A 448 -9.19 -7.20 -16.93
CA SER A 448 -8.88 -6.34 -18.08
C SER A 448 -7.61 -6.78 -18.82
N THR A 449 -6.67 -7.41 -18.12
CA THR A 449 -5.39 -7.89 -18.64
C THR A 449 -4.89 -9.03 -17.76
N VAL A 450 -4.25 -10.04 -18.37
CA VAL A 450 -3.64 -11.18 -17.68
C VAL A 450 -2.18 -11.32 -18.07
N TYR A 451 -1.30 -11.26 -17.08
CA TYR A 451 0.14 -11.45 -17.20
C TYR A 451 0.49 -12.88 -16.79
N ALA A 452 1.22 -13.60 -17.64
CA ALA A 452 1.64 -14.98 -17.42
C ALA A 452 2.88 -15.30 -18.27
#